data_AF-A0A968HN48-F1
#
_entry.id   AF-A0A968HN48-F1
#
_cell.length_a   1.000
_cell.length_b   1.000
_cell.length_c   1.000
_cell.angle_alpha   90.00
_cell.angle_beta   90.00
_cell.angle_gamma   90.00
#
_symmetry.space_group_name_H-M   'P 1'
#
loop_
_entity.id
_entity.type
_entity.pdbx_description
1 polymer ?
#
loop_
_entity_poly.entity_id
_entity_poly.type
_entity_poly.pdbx_seq_one_letter_code
_entity_poly.pdbx_strand_id
1 'polypeptide(L)'
;CQRACWQNVKSGDLIPAAEREAVAQRFEQLVSGEITLTEGPSLTHDGRVIPVELRVSHISYAGTPALLLHVRDITERKQAEQEIRRLNATLEQRVLERTHQLARANERLALSVNQVQRAYTDLAQSEARNRALLDAIPDSMLLIHFDGTVLECKVTANPPHCPLPCTRTSCLHHAQRQPALQAMFRQAIEQPCALARCKSFEYQVAHRQPEA
;
A
#
# COMPACT_ATOMS: atom_id res chain seq x y z
N CYS A 1 -49.40 33.40 -28.98
CA CYS A 1 -49.99 32.11 -28.50
C CYS A 1 -50.29 32.04 -27.01
N GLN A 2 -49.51 32.63 -26.08
CA GLN A 2 -49.62 32.30 -24.64
C GLN A 2 -50.90 32.77 -23.89
N ARG A 3 -51.58 33.86 -24.30
CA ARG A 3 -52.76 34.37 -23.56
C ARG A 3 -54.01 33.49 -23.66
N ALA A 4 -54.17 32.71 -24.73
CA ALA A 4 -55.37 31.91 -24.95
C ALA A 4 -55.37 30.58 -24.15
N CYS A 5 -54.19 30.00 -23.87
CA CYS A 5 -54.09 28.70 -23.19
C CYS A 5 -54.50 28.73 -21.70
N TRP A 6 -54.58 29.91 -21.07
CA TRP A 6 -54.85 30.05 -19.64
C TRP A 6 -56.21 30.67 -19.34
N GLN A 7 -57.01 31.02 -20.36
CA GLN A 7 -58.36 31.51 -20.15
C GLN A 7 -59.24 30.34 -19.67
N ASN A 8 -59.83 30.49 -18.48
CA ASN A 8 -60.70 29.52 -17.80
C ASN A 8 -60.04 28.26 -17.20
N VAL A 9 -58.70 28.17 -17.16
CA VAL A 9 -58.02 27.07 -16.45
C VAL A 9 -58.14 27.27 -14.94
N LYS A 10 -58.74 26.31 -14.23
CA LYS A 10 -58.75 26.33 -12.76
C LYS A 10 -57.42 25.79 -12.26
N SER A 11 -56.94 26.30 -11.13
CA SER A 11 -55.73 25.78 -10.48
C SER A 11 -55.81 24.27 -10.21
N GLY A 12 -57.02 23.75 -9.94
CA GLY A 12 -57.29 22.32 -9.77
C GLY A 12 -57.06 21.45 -11.02
N ASP A 13 -57.13 22.03 -12.21
CA ASP A 13 -56.93 21.32 -13.48
C ASP A 13 -55.44 21.02 -13.74
N LEU A 14 -54.55 21.78 -13.09
CA LEU A 14 -53.09 21.63 -13.17
C LEU A 14 -52.55 20.54 -12.24
N ILE A 15 -53.41 19.91 -11.43
CA ILE A 15 -52.99 18.90 -10.45
C ILE A 15 -53.36 17.51 -10.99
N PRO A 16 -52.40 16.57 -11.08
CA PRO A 16 -52.69 15.19 -11.45
C PRO A 16 -53.78 14.58 -10.56
N ALA A 17 -54.70 13.82 -11.15
CA ALA A 17 -55.87 13.29 -10.45
C ALA A 17 -55.52 12.53 -9.16
N ALA A 18 -54.44 11.74 -9.19
CA ALA A 18 -53.94 10.97 -8.04
C ALA A 18 -53.45 11.84 -6.87
N GLU A 19 -53.09 13.09 -7.12
CA GLU A 19 -52.50 14.00 -6.14
C GLU A 19 -53.49 15.05 -5.63
N ARG A 20 -54.69 15.13 -6.22
CA ARG A 20 -55.69 16.17 -5.90
C ARG A 20 -56.08 16.19 -4.43
N GLU A 21 -56.28 15.03 -3.82
CA GLU A 21 -56.64 14.93 -2.40
C GLU A 21 -55.51 15.45 -1.50
N ALA A 22 -54.27 15.01 -1.75
CA ALA A 22 -53.10 15.44 -0.99
C ALA A 22 -52.77 16.92 -1.19
N VAL A 23 -53.03 17.48 -2.38
CA VAL A 23 -52.85 18.91 -2.65
C VAL A 23 -53.99 19.74 -2.05
N ALA A 24 -55.22 19.23 -1.98
CA ALA A 24 -56.34 19.94 -1.34
C ALA A 24 -56.05 20.20 0.15
N GLN A 25 -55.55 19.20 0.87
CA GLN A 25 -55.13 19.35 2.28
C GLN A 25 -54.01 20.39 2.43
N ARG A 26 -52.98 20.34 1.58
CA ARG A 26 -51.88 21.32 1.58
C ARG A 26 -52.34 22.73 1.18
N PHE A 27 -53.34 22.84 0.33
CA PHE A 27 -53.88 24.13 -0.11
C PHE A 27 -54.51 24.90 1.05
N GLU A 28 -55.19 24.22 1.98
CA GLU A 28 -55.71 24.87 3.19
C GLU A 28 -54.58 25.47 4.05
N GLN A 29 -53.46 24.75 4.20
CA GLN A 29 -52.28 25.23 4.93
C GLN A 29 -51.59 26.40 4.22
N LEU A 30 -51.59 26.42 2.87
CA LEU A 30 -51.11 27.56 2.07
C LEU A 30 -52.04 28.77 2.20
N VAL A 31 -53.36 28.56 2.27
CA VAL A 31 -54.37 29.61 2.44
C VAL A 31 -54.32 30.18 3.85
N SER A 32 -54.13 29.36 4.88
CA SER A 32 -53.99 29.83 6.27
C SER A 32 -52.66 30.54 6.53
N GLY A 33 -51.65 30.28 5.70
CA GLY A 33 -50.29 30.82 5.84
C GLY A 33 -49.38 29.99 6.76
N GLU A 34 -49.82 28.81 7.19
CA GLU A 34 -48.99 27.87 7.96
C GLU A 34 -47.76 27.42 7.15
N ILE A 35 -47.93 27.27 5.84
CA ILE A 35 -46.85 27.00 4.90
C ILE A 35 -46.87 28.04 3.79
N THR A 36 -45.69 28.42 3.32
CA THR A 36 -45.53 29.37 2.20
C THR A 36 -44.79 28.75 1.02
N LEU A 37 -44.34 27.50 1.17
CA LEU A 37 -43.57 26.75 0.18
C LEU A 37 -44.01 25.30 0.19
N THR A 38 -44.23 24.73 -0.98
CA THR A 38 -44.46 23.28 -1.12
C THR A 38 -43.91 22.79 -2.46
N GLU A 39 -43.49 21.53 -2.51
CA GLU A 39 -43.11 20.85 -3.74
C GLU A 39 -44.18 19.81 -4.08
N GLY A 40 -44.47 19.65 -5.35
CA GLY A 40 -45.42 18.66 -5.81
C GLY A 40 -45.43 18.51 -7.32
N PRO A 41 -46.13 17.49 -7.85
CA PRO A 41 -46.29 17.35 -9.28
C PRO A 41 -47.34 18.34 -9.82
N SER A 42 -47.08 18.86 -11.00
CA SER A 42 -48.01 19.66 -11.78
C SER A 42 -48.12 19.09 -13.19
N LEU A 43 -49.31 19.21 -13.77
CA LEU A 43 -49.55 18.97 -15.18
C LEU A 43 -49.07 20.17 -15.98
N THR A 44 -48.36 19.89 -17.06
CA THR A 44 -48.07 20.85 -18.12
C THR A 44 -49.28 20.97 -19.05
N HIS A 45 -49.30 22.00 -19.90
CA HIS A 45 -50.37 22.19 -20.89
C HIS A 45 -50.54 21.00 -21.87
N ASP A 46 -49.48 20.24 -22.10
CA ASP A 46 -49.42 19.04 -22.95
C ASP A 46 -49.64 17.74 -22.15
N GLY A 47 -50.04 17.84 -20.87
CA GLY A 47 -50.44 16.70 -20.05
C GLY A 47 -49.29 15.91 -19.41
N ARG A 48 -48.03 16.34 -19.56
CA ARG A 48 -46.89 15.73 -18.85
C ARG A 48 -46.92 16.13 -17.38
N VAL A 49 -46.44 15.25 -16.52
CA VAL A 49 -46.28 15.53 -15.09
C VAL A 49 -44.85 16.00 -14.85
N ILE A 50 -44.69 17.22 -14.32
CA ILE A 50 -43.40 17.78 -13.92
C ILE A 50 -43.40 18.11 -12.42
N PRO A 51 -42.27 17.94 -11.72
CA PRO A 51 -42.14 18.42 -10.36
C PRO A 51 -42.03 19.95 -10.37
N VAL A 52 -42.82 20.61 -9.54
CA VAL A 52 -42.78 22.06 -9.35
C VAL A 52 -42.62 22.41 -7.88
N GLU A 53 -41.93 23.53 -7.65
CA GLU A 53 -41.92 24.24 -6.39
C GLU A 53 -42.94 25.38 -6.47
N LEU A 54 -43.85 25.41 -5.50
CA LEU A 54 -44.87 26.43 -5.35
C LEU A 54 -44.52 27.30 -4.14
N ARG A 55 -44.28 28.59 -4.38
CA ARG A 55 -44.18 29.60 -3.32
C ARG A 55 -45.44 30.46 -3.33
N VAL A 56 -46.06 30.62 -2.17
CA VAL A 56 -47.33 31.33 -1.98
C VAL A 56 -47.12 32.57 -1.12
N SER A 57 -47.67 33.69 -1.59
CA SER A 57 -47.72 34.95 -0.84
C SER A 57 -49.16 35.48 -0.79
N HIS A 58 -49.62 35.86 0.39
CA HIS A 58 -50.90 36.54 0.56
C HIS A 58 -50.78 38.01 0.15
N ILE A 59 -51.66 38.46 -0.73
CA ILE A 59 -51.69 39.84 -1.23
C ILE A 59 -53.11 40.39 -1.21
N SER A 60 -53.22 41.72 -1.28
CA SER A 60 -54.48 42.38 -1.64
C SER A 60 -54.44 42.72 -3.13
N TYR A 61 -55.37 42.18 -3.91
CA TYR A 61 -55.51 42.44 -5.33
C TYR A 61 -56.85 43.11 -5.60
N ALA A 62 -56.85 44.34 -6.12
CA ALA A 62 -58.04 45.15 -6.37
C ALA A 62 -58.99 45.26 -5.14
N GLY A 63 -58.43 45.31 -3.93
CA GLY A 63 -59.19 45.39 -2.67
C GLY A 63 -59.73 44.04 -2.16
N THR A 64 -59.43 42.93 -2.85
CA THR A 64 -59.81 41.57 -2.43
C THR A 64 -58.60 40.75 -1.99
N PRO A 65 -58.69 39.96 -0.90
CA PRO A 65 -57.63 39.03 -0.52
C PRO A 65 -57.39 38.01 -1.62
N ALA A 66 -56.13 37.81 -2.00
CA ALA A 66 -55.72 36.89 -3.05
C ALA A 66 -54.40 36.19 -2.68
N LEU A 67 -54.17 35.04 -3.30
CA LEU A 67 -52.90 34.32 -3.23
C LEU A 67 -52.12 34.56 -4.51
N LEU A 68 -50.87 35.01 -4.36
CA LEU A 68 -49.89 35.04 -5.45
C LEU A 68 -49.06 33.75 -5.40
N LEU A 69 -49.17 32.94 -6.45
CA LEU A 69 -48.41 31.70 -6.63
C LEU A 69 -47.23 31.93 -7.57
N HIS A 70 -46.02 31.65 -7.08
CA HIS A 70 -44.82 31.55 -7.92
C HIS A 70 -44.49 30.08 -8.14
N VAL A 71 -44.63 29.62 -9.38
CA VAL A 71 -44.41 28.22 -9.78
C VAL A 71 -43.06 28.11 -10.46
N ARG A 72 -42.19 27.26 -9.95
CA ARG A 72 -40.88 26.97 -10.55
C ARG A 72 -40.80 25.49 -10.90
N ASP A 73 -40.51 25.19 -12.15
CA ASP A 73 -40.11 23.84 -12.55
C ASP A 73 -38.79 23.47 -11.87
N ILE A 74 -38.78 22.33 -11.16
CA ILE A 74 -37.61 21.81 -10.44
C ILE A 74 -37.13 20.47 -11.01
N THR A 75 -37.49 20.16 -12.26
CA THR A 75 -37.10 18.92 -12.96
C THR A 75 -35.60 18.74 -12.96
N GLU A 76 -34.86 19.76 -13.42
CA GLU A 76 -33.39 19.72 -13.48
C GLU A 76 -32.77 19.50 -12.09
N ARG A 77 -33.33 20.16 -11.06
CA ARG A 77 -32.88 19.98 -9.68
C ARG A 77 -33.09 18.55 -9.18
N LYS A 78 -34.29 17.99 -9.36
CA LYS A 78 -34.60 16.61 -8.95
C LYS A 78 -33.76 15.59 -9.71
N GLN A 79 -33.49 15.81 -10.99
CA GLN A 79 -32.59 14.97 -11.78
C GLN A 79 -31.16 15.00 -11.26
N ALA A 80 -30.63 16.20 -10.97
CA ALA A 80 -29.29 16.35 -10.40
C ALA A 80 -29.19 15.71 -9.01
N GLU A 81 -30.20 15.91 -8.14
CA GLU A 81 -30.27 15.25 -6.83
C GLU A 81 -30.26 13.71 -6.95
N GLN A 82 -31.01 13.17 -7.91
CA GLN A 82 -31.06 11.73 -8.14
C GLN A 82 -29.73 11.18 -8.68
N GLU A 83 -29.07 11.90 -9.58
CA GLU A 83 -27.77 11.51 -10.10
C GLU A 83 -26.70 11.55 -9.02
N ILE A 84 -26.69 12.58 -8.16
CA ILE A 84 -25.81 12.64 -6.99
C ILE A 84 -26.02 11.44 -6.08
N ARG A 85 -27.28 11.09 -5.78
CA ARG A 85 -27.59 9.91 -4.95
C ARG A 85 -27.05 8.62 -5.58
N ARG A 86 -27.23 8.45 -6.89
CA ARG A 86 -26.73 7.29 -7.64
C ARG A 86 -25.21 7.20 -7.62
N LEU A 87 -24.52 8.33 -7.84
CA LEU A 87 -23.07 8.42 -7.79
C LEU A 87 -22.53 8.12 -6.40
N ASN A 88 -23.14 8.68 -5.34
CA ASN A 88 -22.76 8.42 -3.97
C ASN A 88 -22.89 6.93 -3.62
N ALA A 89 -24.02 6.29 -3.92
CA ALA A 89 -24.19 4.86 -3.67
C ALA A 89 -23.13 4.02 -4.41
N THR A 90 -22.80 4.39 -5.65
CA THR A 90 -21.75 3.71 -6.44
C THR A 90 -20.36 3.92 -5.82
N LEU A 91 -20.06 5.14 -5.35
CA LEU A 91 -18.80 5.46 -4.70
C LEU A 91 -18.64 4.72 -3.37
N GLU A 92 -19.69 4.68 -2.55
CA GLU A 92 -19.71 3.94 -1.29
C GLU A 92 -19.42 2.45 -1.52
N GLN A 93 -20.06 1.84 -2.52
CA GLN A 93 -19.79 0.45 -2.89
C GLN A 93 -18.31 0.25 -3.30
N ARG A 94 -17.77 1.13 -4.14
CA ARG A 94 -16.36 1.05 -4.58
C ARG A 94 -15.38 1.23 -3.41
N VAL A 95 -15.68 2.13 -2.48
CA VAL A 95 -14.87 2.33 -1.27
C VAL A 95 -14.86 1.06 -0.44
N LEU A 96 -16.02 0.42 -0.23
CA LEU A 96 -16.11 -0.83 0.51
C LEU A 96 -15.31 -1.95 -0.15
N GLU A 97 -15.48 -2.14 -1.47
CA GLU A 97 -14.71 -3.12 -2.25
C GLU A 97 -13.19 -2.88 -2.16
N ARG A 98 -12.75 -1.63 -2.35
CA ARG A 98 -11.32 -1.27 -2.27
C ARG A 98 -10.77 -1.42 -0.86
N THR A 99 -11.53 -1.10 0.17
CA THR A 99 -11.14 -1.28 1.57
C THR A 99 -10.91 -2.76 1.87
N HIS A 100 -11.80 -3.64 1.40
CA HIS A 100 -11.61 -5.09 1.54
C HIS A 100 -10.39 -5.60 0.76
N GLN A 101 -10.15 -5.11 -0.46
CA GLN A 101 -8.96 -5.47 -1.23
C GLN A 101 -7.68 -5.05 -0.51
N LEU A 102 -7.65 -3.81 0.02
CA LEU A 102 -6.49 -3.27 0.72
C LEU A 102 -6.24 -4.02 2.04
N ALA A 103 -7.28 -4.35 2.79
CA ALA A 103 -7.16 -5.16 4.01
C ALA A 103 -6.52 -6.52 3.72
N ARG A 104 -6.99 -7.22 2.67
CA ARG A 104 -6.39 -8.50 2.24
C ARG A 104 -4.93 -8.35 1.79
N ALA A 105 -4.60 -7.28 1.08
CA ALA A 105 -3.23 -7.01 0.65
C ALA A 105 -2.31 -6.74 1.85
N ASN A 106 -2.79 -5.95 2.82
CA ASN A 106 -2.06 -5.65 4.05
C ASN A 106 -1.83 -6.91 4.90
N GLU A 107 -2.83 -7.78 5.04
CA GLU A 107 -2.67 -9.07 5.72
C GLU A 107 -1.60 -9.94 5.04
N ARG A 108 -1.63 -10.04 3.72
CA ARG A 108 -0.61 -10.78 2.96
C ARG A 108 0.78 -10.18 3.15
N LEU A 109 0.90 -8.86 3.11
CA LEU A 109 2.18 -8.19 3.31
C LEU A 109 2.72 -8.43 4.73
N ALA A 110 1.86 -8.35 5.74
CA ALA A 110 2.24 -8.64 7.13
C ALA A 110 2.76 -10.08 7.29
N LEU A 111 2.14 -11.05 6.61
CA LEU A 111 2.63 -12.44 6.59
C LEU A 111 4.01 -12.54 5.95
N SER A 112 4.22 -11.92 4.79
CA SER A 112 5.53 -11.94 4.10
C SER A 112 6.63 -11.29 4.94
N VAL A 113 6.35 -10.15 5.58
CA VAL A 113 7.32 -9.48 6.47
C VAL A 113 7.72 -10.40 7.62
N ASN A 114 6.74 -11.07 8.25
CA ASN A 114 7.03 -12.02 9.32
C ASN A 114 7.85 -13.23 8.86
N GLN A 115 7.59 -13.75 7.65
CA GLN A 115 8.36 -14.86 7.08
C GLN A 115 9.82 -14.46 6.83
N VAL A 116 10.03 -13.29 6.21
CA VAL A 116 11.37 -12.76 5.96
C VAL A 116 12.12 -12.56 7.26
N GLN A 117 11.49 -11.97 8.27
CA GLN A 117 12.11 -11.75 9.58
C GLN A 117 12.57 -13.08 10.22
N ARG A 118 11.74 -14.13 10.17
CA ARG A 118 12.10 -15.45 10.69
C ARG A 118 13.29 -16.06 9.95
N ALA A 119 13.29 -15.97 8.62
CA ALA A 119 14.41 -16.47 7.82
C ALA A 119 15.72 -15.75 8.17
N TYR A 120 15.68 -14.43 8.41
CA TYR A 120 16.85 -13.68 8.86
C TYR A 120 17.33 -14.10 10.25
N THR A 121 16.42 -14.31 11.21
CA THR A 121 16.80 -14.75 12.56
C THR A 121 17.42 -16.14 12.55
N ASP A 122 16.85 -17.06 11.77
CA ASP A 122 17.35 -18.43 11.66
C ASP A 122 18.73 -18.47 11.00
N LEU A 123 18.93 -17.66 9.95
CA LEU A 123 20.22 -17.51 9.28
C LEU A 123 21.28 -16.97 10.25
N ALA A 124 20.96 -15.90 10.97
CA ALA A 124 21.88 -15.30 11.96
C ALA A 124 22.25 -16.30 13.06
N GLN A 125 21.28 -17.10 13.54
CA GLN A 125 21.53 -18.15 14.53
C GLN A 125 22.45 -19.25 13.96
N SER A 126 22.21 -19.69 12.73
CA SER A 126 23.04 -20.70 12.09
C SER A 126 24.46 -20.20 11.82
N GLU A 127 24.62 -18.93 11.40
CA GLU A 127 25.92 -18.29 11.22
C GLU A 127 26.69 -18.24 12.54
N ALA A 128 26.06 -17.76 13.61
CA ALA A 128 26.67 -17.69 14.94
C ALA A 128 27.08 -19.08 15.46
N ARG A 129 26.22 -20.09 15.27
CA ARG A 129 26.54 -21.48 15.63
C ARG A 129 27.74 -22.01 14.85
N ASN A 130 27.77 -21.82 13.53
CA ASN A 130 28.88 -22.28 12.69
C ASN A 130 30.18 -21.58 13.07
N ARG A 131 30.13 -20.27 13.34
CA ARG A 131 31.29 -19.51 13.79
C ARG A 131 31.82 -19.99 15.14
N ALA A 132 30.95 -20.25 16.11
CA ALA A 132 31.35 -20.80 17.40
C ALA A 132 32.01 -22.19 17.27
N LEU A 133 31.47 -23.05 16.40
CA LEU A 133 32.08 -24.35 16.10
C LEU A 133 33.47 -24.20 15.47
N LEU A 134 33.60 -23.30 14.49
CA LEU A 134 34.89 -22.99 13.87
C LEU A 134 35.86 -22.45 14.90
N ASP A 135 35.44 -21.54 15.77
CA ASP A 135 36.26 -20.90 16.82
C ASP A 135 36.74 -21.89 17.90
N ALA A 136 35.98 -22.94 18.20
CA ALA A 136 36.37 -23.98 19.16
C ALA A 136 37.50 -24.92 18.68
N ILE A 137 37.79 -25.00 17.37
CA ILE A 137 38.85 -25.88 16.83
C ILE A 137 40.25 -25.36 17.23
N PRO A 138 41.10 -26.13 17.92
CA PRO A 138 42.42 -25.66 18.39
C PRO A 138 43.48 -25.57 17.29
N ASP A 139 43.17 -26.02 16.07
CA ASP A 139 44.08 -25.97 14.93
C ASP A 139 43.99 -24.63 14.17
N SER A 140 45.13 -24.19 13.66
CA SER A 140 45.17 -23.06 12.71
C SER A 140 44.77 -23.55 11.33
N MET A 141 43.80 -22.87 10.70
CA MET A 141 43.25 -23.22 9.39
C MET A 141 43.44 -22.06 8.42
N LEU A 142 43.89 -22.34 7.21
CA LEU A 142 43.97 -21.36 6.12
C LEU A 142 43.23 -21.90 4.89
N LEU A 143 42.34 -21.08 4.35
CA LEU A 143 41.74 -21.26 3.04
C LEU A 143 42.51 -20.40 2.05
N ILE A 144 43.05 -21.03 1.00
CA ILE A 144 43.87 -20.37 -0.01
C ILE A 144 43.33 -20.62 -1.42
N HIS A 145 43.47 -19.65 -2.31
CA HIS A 145 43.27 -19.81 -3.75
C HIS A 145 44.44 -20.60 -4.37
N PHE A 146 44.24 -21.15 -5.56
CA PHE A 146 45.25 -21.98 -6.24
C PHE A 146 46.54 -21.24 -6.63
N ASP A 147 46.52 -19.91 -6.68
CA ASP A 147 47.72 -19.09 -6.88
C ASP A 147 48.50 -18.81 -5.58
N GLY A 148 48.06 -19.36 -4.45
CA GLY A 148 48.65 -19.17 -3.13
C GLY A 148 48.11 -17.97 -2.35
N THR A 149 47.10 -17.26 -2.85
CA THR A 149 46.46 -16.14 -2.13
C THR A 149 45.61 -16.67 -0.98
N VAL A 150 45.84 -16.18 0.25
CA VAL A 150 44.98 -16.53 1.40
C VAL A 150 43.63 -15.81 1.27
N LEU A 151 42.56 -16.60 1.20
CA LEU A 151 41.17 -16.12 1.14
C LEU A 151 40.60 -15.92 2.54
N GLU A 152 40.85 -16.87 3.43
CA GLU A 152 40.36 -16.83 4.81
C GLU A 152 41.36 -17.53 5.74
N CYS A 153 41.50 -17.06 6.98
CA CYS A 153 42.35 -17.75 7.95
C CYS A 153 41.78 -17.65 9.37
N LYS A 154 41.91 -18.76 10.09
CA LYS A 154 41.74 -18.84 11.53
C LYS A 154 43.10 -19.16 12.13
N VAL A 155 43.63 -18.25 12.95
CA VAL A 155 44.90 -18.44 13.66
C VAL A 155 44.58 -18.52 15.15
N THR A 156 45.06 -19.55 15.83
CA THR A 156 44.89 -19.62 17.29
C THR A 156 45.74 -18.57 17.97
N ALA A 157 45.18 -17.90 18.99
CA ALA A 157 45.91 -16.91 19.78
C ALA A 157 47.03 -17.64 20.53
N ASN A 158 48.26 -17.39 20.09
CA ASN A 158 49.51 -17.91 20.66
C ASN A 158 49.88 -19.35 20.28
N PRO A 159 50.30 -19.61 19.03
CA PRO A 159 51.14 -20.76 18.76
C PRO A 159 52.55 -20.39 19.28
N PRO A 160 53.18 -21.21 20.15
CA PRO A 160 54.61 -21.02 20.47
C PRO A 160 55.51 -21.04 19.23
N HIS A 161 54.94 -21.41 18.07
CA HIS A 161 55.57 -21.49 16.77
C HIS A 161 54.65 -20.93 15.68
N CYS A 162 54.12 -19.70 15.82
CA CYS A 162 53.53 -19.02 14.67
C CYS A 162 54.68 -18.52 13.80
N PRO A 163 54.96 -19.11 12.62
CA PRO A 163 56.04 -18.63 11.77
C PRO A 163 55.82 -17.21 11.22
N LEU A 164 54.62 -16.64 11.43
CA LEU A 164 54.19 -15.38 10.86
C LEU A 164 53.88 -14.37 12.00
N PRO A 165 54.46 -13.17 12.01
CA PRO A 165 54.15 -12.13 12.99
C PRO A 165 52.75 -11.58 12.67
N CYS A 166 51.72 -12.04 13.39
CA CYS A 166 50.34 -11.83 12.94
C CYS A 166 49.59 -10.73 13.72
N THR A 167 49.55 -9.53 13.14
CA THR A 167 48.31 -8.75 13.01
C THR A 167 47.70 -9.10 11.64
N ARG A 168 46.36 -9.14 11.51
CA ARG A 168 45.59 -9.65 10.35
C ARG A 168 46.13 -9.32 8.94
N THR A 169 46.87 -8.22 8.77
CA THR A 169 47.38 -7.71 7.49
C THR A 169 48.82 -8.15 7.17
N SER A 170 49.59 -8.59 8.17
CA SER A 170 51.03 -8.89 8.09
C SER A 170 51.33 -10.31 7.55
N CYS A 171 50.45 -11.28 7.82
CA CYS A 171 50.69 -12.69 7.50
C CYS A 171 50.72 -12.95 5.96
N LEU A 172 49.95 -12.18 5.17
CA LEU A 172 49.89 -12.28 3.70
C LEU A 172 51.24 -12.03 3.02
N HIS A 173 52.03 -11.08 3.54
CA HIS A 173 53.29 -10.67 2.91
C HIS A 173 54.47 -11.58 3.25
N HIS A 174 54.45 -12.28 4.38
CA HIS A 174 55.63 -13.00 4.87
C HIS A 174 55.72 -14.45 4.35
N ALA A 175 54.58 -15.13 4.13
CA ALA A 175 54.56 -16.44 3.45
C ALA A 175 54.99 -16.34 1.98
N GLN A 176 54.68 -15.24 1.30
CA GLN A 176 55.16 -14.94 -0.06
C GLN A 176 56.66 -14.62 -0.14
N ARG A 177 57.37 -14.43 0.98
CA ARG A 177 58.80 -14.08 0.99
C ARG A 177 59.73 -15.27 1.26
N GLN A 178 59.21 -16.49 1.39
CA GLN A 178 60.02 -17.70 1.52
C GLN A 178 59.93 -18.54 0.23
N PRO A 179 60.98 -18.52 -0.62
CA PRO A 179 60.98 -19.23 -1.90
C PRO A 179 60.74 -20.75 -1.77
N ALA A 180 61.23 -21.34 -0.67
CA ALA A 180 61.04 -22.77 -0.39
C ALA A 180 59.56 -23.12 -0.14
N LEU A 181 58.85 -22.31 0.65
CA LEU A 181 57.40 -22.50 0.88
C LEU A 181 56.62 -22.35 -0.42
N GLN A 182 56.92 -21.32 -1.22
CA GLN A 182 56.25 -21.09 -2.50
C GLN A 182 56.45 -22.25 -3.48
N ALA A 183 57.67 -22.79 -3.58
CA ALA A 183 57.95 -23.95 -4.42
C ALA A 183 57.19 -25.20 -3.94
N MET A 184 57.13 -25.44 -2.63
CA MET A 184 56.34 -26.54 -2.05
C MET A 184 54.84 -26.40 -2.32
N PHE A 185 54.25 -25.21 -2.11
CA PHE A 185 52.83 -24.96 -2.39
C PHE A 185 52.51 -25.14 -3.87
N ARG A 186 53.35 -24.61 -4.77
CA ARG A 186 53.19 -24.77 -6.21
C ARG A 186 53.22 -26.25 -6.60
N GLN A 187 54.21 -27.01 -6.10
CA GLN A 187 54.32 -28.45 -6.35
C GLN A 187 53.11 -29.23 -5.80
N ALA A 188 52.58 -28.85 -4.64
CA ALA A 188 51.42 -29.50 -4.03
C ALA A 188 50.12 -29.24 -4.81
N ILE A 189 49.94 -28.03 -5.34
CA ILE A 189 48.76 -27.60 -6.10
C ILE A 189 48.79 -28.14 -7.55
N GLU A 190 49.95 -28.16 -8.20
CA GLU A 190 50.11 -28.61 -9.58
C GLU A 190 50.09 -30.15 -9.74
N GLN A 191 50.31 -30.90 -8.67
CA GLN A 191 50.15 -32.35 -8.70
C GLN A 191 48.65 -32.72 -8.78
N PRO A 192 48.21 -33.48 -9.79
CA PRO A 192 46.83 -33.95 -9.83
C PRO A 192 46.54 -34.75 -8.55
N CYS A 193 45.50 -34.35 -7.82
CA CYS A 193 44.90 -35.12 -6.72
C CYS A 193 44.23 -36.37 -7.29
N ALA A 194 45.02 -37.28 -7.87
CA ALA A 194 44.54 -38.50 -8.51
C ALA A 194 43.95 -39.51 -7.50
N LEU A 195 44.17 -39.28 -6.20
CA LEU A 195 43.58 -40.03 -5.10
C LEU A 195 42.99 -39.00 -4.15
N ALA A 196 41.69 -39.11 -3.83
CA ALA A 196 40.97 -38.28 -2.86
C ALA A 196 41.47 -38.51 -1.41
N ARG A 197 42.78 -38.50 -1.19
CA ARG A 197 43.45 -38.66 0.10
C ARG A 197 44.19 -37.37 0.42
N CYS A 198 44.02 -36.91 1.65
CA CYS A 198 44.75 -35.76 2.18
C CYS A 198 46.28 -36.02 2.10
N LYS A 199 47.04 -35.06 1.58
CA LYS A 199 48.51 -35.07 1.59
C LYS A 199 48.99 -34.11 2.67
N SER A 200 49.77 -34.60 3.63
CA SER A 200 50.47 -33.78 4.62
C SER A 200 51.87 -33.45 4.12
N PHE A 201 52.31 -32.21 4.32
CA PHE A 201 53.67 -31.76 4.02
C PHE A 201 54.31 -31.24 5.30
N GLU A 202 55.52 -31.71 5.59
CA GLU A 202 56.34 -31.20 6.69
C GLU A 202 57.39 -30.24 6.13
N TYR A 203 57.51 -29.06 6.73
CA TYR A 203 58.48 -28.04 6.35
C TYR A 203 58.99 -27.28 7.56
N GLN A 204 60.22 -26.78 7.48
CA GLN A 204 60.81 -25.94 8.52
C GLN A 204 60.66 -24.48 8.15
N VAL A 205 60.24 -23.66 9.12
CA VAL A 205 60.19 -22.21 8.94
C VAL A 205 61.31 -21.54 9.72
N ALA A 206 62.13 -20.75 9.04
CA ALA A 206 63.14 -19.94 9.69
C ALA A 206 62.48 -18.78 10.46
N HIS A 207 62.58 -18.79 11.79
CA HIS A 207 62.21 -17.65 12.62
C HIS A 207 63.30 -16.57 12.54
N ARG A 208 62.97 -15.39 11.99
CA ARG A 208 63.76 -14.19 12.28
C ARG A 208 63.29 -13.64 13.62
N GLN A 209 64.18 -13.54 14.60
CA GLN A 209 63.92 -12.73 15.78
C GLN A 209 63.77 -11.26 15.35
N PRO A 210 62.85 -10.50 15.96
CA PRO A 210 62.80 -9.06 15.73
C PRO A 210 64.11 -8.45 16.27
N GLU A 211 64.82 -7.70 15.42
CA GLU A 211 65.92 -6.84 15.89
C GLU A 211 65.34 -5.82 16.88
N ALA A 212 66.05 -5.64 18.00
CA ALA A 212 65.66 -4.84 19.15
C ALA A 212 65.54 -3.34 18.84
#